data_AF-A0A2D5B6P8-F1
#
_entry.id   AF-A0A2D5B6P8-F1
#
_cell.length_a   1.000
_cell.length_b   1.000
_cell.length_c   1.000
_cell.angle_alpha   90.00
_cell.angle_beta   90.00
_cell.angle_gamma   90.00
#
_symmetry.space_group_name_H-M   'P 1'
#
loop_
_entity.id
_entity.type
_entity.pdbx_description
1 polymer ?
#
loop_
_entity_poly.entity_id
_entity_poly.type
_entity_poly.pdbx_seq_one_letter_code
_entity_poly.pdbx_strand_id
1 'polypeptide(L)'
;MNATATSGDQEQLAMLWFVAARAMAVADGTVPAVKEASAGLYAQAILGLSEEACRAAKSPEQIGKLTLVDCLAGVHGMPREQAEKIMTGVLMIAFADGCMEPLEVRWASMLASACEMTDEDFQRCCASARVIASMFNPSVPSIEDGGEAS
;
A
#
# COMPACT_ATOMS: atom_id res chain seq x y z
N MET A 1 -23.86 8.16 10.98
CA MET A 1 -24.15 6.78 11.44
C MET A 1 -23.07 5.89 10.83
N ASN A 2 -22.06 5.49 11.61
CA ASN A 2 -20.99 4.63 11.11
C ASN A 2 -21.50 3.19 11.08
N ALA A 3 -21.58 2.61 9.88
CA ALA A 3 -21.71 1.16 9.73
C ALA A 3 -20.40 0.54 10.26
N THR A 4 -20.49 -0.22 11.34
CA THR A 4 -19.38 -1.09 11.76
C THR A 4 -19.19 -2.15 10.69
N ALA A 5 -18.07 -2.09 9.97
CA ALA A 5 -17.67 -3.13 9.02
C ALA A 5 -17.76 -4.51 9.69
N THR A 6 -18.33 -5.49 9.00
CA THR A 6 -18.45 -6.85 9.54
C THR A 6 -17.08 -7.52 9.58
N SER A 7 -16.93 -8.58 10.38
CA SER A 7 -15.65 -9.32 10.45
C SER A 7 -15.20 -9.83 9.06
N GLY A 8 -16.16 -10.22 8.21
CA GLY A 8 -15.87 -10.64 6.84
C GLY A 8 -15.34 -9.52 5.95
N ASP A 9 -15.86 -8.30 6.10
CA ASP A 9 -15.39 -7.13 5.33
C ASP A 9 -13.95 -6.74 5.71
N GLN A 10 -13.61 -6.85 7.00
CA GLN A 10 -12.24 -6.58 7.47
C GLN A 10 -11.25 -7.63 6.99
N GLU A 11 -11.61 -8.91 7.02
CA GLU A 11 -10.75 -9.97 6.49
C GLU A 11 -10.50 -9.80 5.00
N GLN A 12 -11.53 -9.48 4.22
CA GLN A 12 -11.38 -9.25 2.78
C GLN A 12 -10.50 -8.03 2.48
N LEU A 13 -10.69 -6.93 3.20
CA LEU A 13 -9.83 -5.76 3.07
C LEU A 13 -8.38 -6.07 3.47
N ALA A 14 -8.18 -6.80 4.57
CA ALA A 14 -6.86 -7.20 5.03
C ALA A 14 -6.15 -8.08 4.01
N MET A 15 -6.86 -9.04 3.41
CA MET A 15 -6.33 -9.88 2.34
C MET A 15 -5.90 -9.05 1.12
N LEU A 16 -6.76 -8.15 0.63
CA LEU A 16 -6.45 -7.28 -0.51
C LEU A 16 -5.23 -6.40 -0.21
N TRP A 17 -5.18 -5.82 0.99
CA TRP A 17 -4.06 -5.02 1.47
C TRP A 17 -2.74 -5.80 1.47
N PHE A 18 -2.70 -6.97 2.12
CA PHE A 18 -1.44 -7.73 2.24
C PHE A 18 -0.97 -8.31 0.90
N VAL A 19 -1.88 -8.65 -0.01
CA VAL A 19 -1.50 -9.04 -1.38
C VAL A 19 -0.92 -7.85 -2.14
N ALA A 20 -1.57 -6.68 -2.09
CA ALA A 20 -1.09 -5.48 -2.76
C ALA A 20 0.26 -4.98 -2.22
N ALA A 21 0.41 -5.00 -0.89
CA ALA A 21 1.65 -4.65 -0.20
C ALA A 21 2.78 -5.61 -0.54
N ARG A 22 2.51 -6.93 -0.57
CA ARG A 22 3.49 -7.94 -0.96
C ARG A 22 3.90 -7.81 -2.42
N ALA A 23 2.95 -7.58 -3.32
CA ALA A 23 3.24 -7.37 -4.74
C ALA A 23 4.19 -6.20 -4.96
N MET A 24 4.01 -5.12 -4.18
CA MET A 24 4.92 -3.99 -4.18
C MET A 24 6.28 -4.36 -3.60
N ALA A 25 6.33 -4.96 -2.41
CA ALA A 25 7.58 -5.28 -1.75
C ALA A 25 8.45 -6.28 -2.54
N VAL A 26 7.85 -7.24 -3.25
CA VAL A 26 8.58 -8.25 -4.04
C VAL A 26 8.93 -7.74 -5.45
N ALA A 27 8.44 -6.56 -5.86
CA ALA A 27 8.75 -6.01 -7.17
C ALA A 27 10.26 -5.80 -7.39
N ASP A 28 11.04 -5.61 -6.31
CA ASP A 28 12.50 -5.50 -6.33
C ASP A 28 13.24 -6.85 -6.15
N GLY A 29 12.51 -7.95 -5.87
CA GLY A 29 13.06 -9.29 -5.67
C GLY A 29 13.47 -9.65 -4.24
N THR A 30 13.31 -8.75 -3.27
CA THR A 30 13.56 -9.01 -1.84
C THR A 30 12.42 -8.45 -0.98
N VAL A 31 12.04 -9.14 0.10
CA VAL A 31 11.15 -8.54 1.09
C VAL A 31 11.97 -8.22 2.34
N PRO A 32 12.52 -7.01 2.48
CA PRO A 32 13.11 -6.58 3.73
C PRO A 32 12.07 -6.70 4.86
N ALA A 33 12.42 -7.31 5.98
CA ALA A 33 11.55 -7.45 7.15
C ALA A 33 10.95 -6.11 7.64
N VAL A 34 11.65 -5.00 7.35
CA VAL A 34 11.21 -3.62 7.63
C VAL A 34 9.98 -3.22 6.78
N LYS A 35 9.90 -3.64 5.51
CA LYS A 35 8.74 -3.38 4.64
C LYS A 35 7.50 -4.15 5.14
N GLU A 36 7.66 -5.36 5.67
CA GLU A 36 6.57 -6.14 6.27
C GLU A 36 6.03 -5.53 7.57
N ALA A 37 6.93 -5.09 8.46
CA ALA A 37 6.53 -4.45 9.72
C ALA A 37 5.73 -3.16 9.46
N SER A 38 6.19 -2.34 8.51
CA SER A 38 5.52 -1.10 8.10
C SER A 38 4.13 -1.38 7.50
N ALA A 39 3.99 -2.45 6.71
CA ALA A 39 2.70 -2.84 6.15
C ALA A 39 1.68 -3.26 7.24
N GLY A 40 2.14 -3.91 8.31
CA GLY A 40 1.30 -4.28 9.45
C GLY A 40 0.85 -3.08 10.30
N LEU A 41 1.73 -2.09 10.50
CA LEU A 41 1.40 -0.85 11.21
C LEU A 41 0.41 0.00 10.42
N TYR A 42 0.62 0.13 9.11
CA TYR A 42 -0.29 0.85 8.22
C TYR A 42 -1.70 0.26 8.20
N ALA A 43 -1.81 -1.08 8.16
CA ALA A 43 -3.07 -1.80 8.20
C ALA A 43 -3.94 -1.41 9.41
N GLN A 44 -3.33 -1.34 10.60
CA GLN A 44 -4.06 -1.03 11.82
C GLN A 44 -4.35 0.46 11.95
N ALA A 45 -3.33 1.31 11.68
CA ALA A 45 -3.43 2.73 11.93
C ALA A 45 -4.27 3.50 10.91
N ILE A 46 -4.22 3.10 9.63
CA ILE A 46 -4.85 3.85 8.52
C ILE A 46 -6.05 3.10 7.94
N LEU A 47 -5.94 1.78 7.75
CA LEU A 47 -7.05 0.97 7.24
C LEU A 47 -8.04 0.55 8.34
N GLY A 48 -7.70 0.74 9.62
CA GLY A 48 -8.56 0.41 10.75
C GLY A 48 -8.80 -1.10 10.90
N LEU A 49 -7.89 -1.92 10.38
CA LEU A 49 -7.98 -3.38 10.46
C LEU A 49 -7.61 -3.86 11.86
N SER A 50 -8.36 -4.84 12.38
CA SER A 50 -7.98 -5.49 13.64
C SER A 50 -6.70 -6.32 13.50
N GLU A 51 -6.01 -6.57 14.60
CA GLU A 51 -4.85 -7.46 14.62
C GLU A 51 -5.25 -8.88 14.17
N GLU A 52 -6.44 -9.35 14.57
CA GLU A 52 -6.99 -10.65 14.20
C GLU A 52 -7.21 -10.76 12.69
N ALA A 53 -7.82 -9.75 12.06
CA ALA A 53 -8.03 -9.72 10.62
C ALA A 53 -6.68 -9.71 9.87
N CYS A 54 -5.71 -8.93 10.38
CA CYS A 54 -4.37 -8.91 9.80
C CYS A 54 -3.65 -10.26 9.94
N ARG A 55 -3.84 -10.96 11.06
CA ARG A 55 -3.24 -12.28 11.30
C ARG A 55 -3.88 -13.35 10.42
N ALA A 56 -5.20 -13.33 10.28
CA ALA A 56 -5.95 -14.26 9.43
C ALA A 56 -5.56 -14.10 7.95
N ALA A 57 -5.50 -12.86 7.44
CA ALA A 57 -5.15 -12.58 6.05
C ALA A 57 -3.72 -13.02 5.69
N LYS A 58 -2.79 -13.00 6.64
CA LYS A 58 -1.40 -13.45 6.46
C LYS A 58 -1.20 -14.96 6.64
N SER A 59 -2.25 -15.73 6.96
CA SER A 59 -2.10 -17.17 7.12
C SER A 59 -1.63 -17.80 5.79
N PRO A 60 -0.76 -18.83 5.82
CA PRO A 60 -0.32 -19.50 4.60
C PRO A 60 -1.47 -20.03 3.74
N GLU A 61 -2.58 -20.47 4.36
CA GLU A 61 -3.76 -20.91 3.63
C GLU A 61 -4.51 -19.77 2.93
N GLN A 62 -4.37 -18.52 3.37
CA GLN A 62 -5.09 -17.37 2.80
C GLN A 62 -4.24 -16.60 1.81
N ILE A 63 -2.98 -16.28 2.15
CA ILE A 63 -2.08 -15.52 1.28
C ILE A 63 -1.70 -16.29 0.00
N GLY A 64 -1.81 -17.63 0.02
CA GLY A 64 -1.61 -18.48 -1.15
C GLY A 64 -2.83 -18.63 -2.05
N LYS A 65 -4.02 -18.17 -1.62
CA LYS A 65 -5.27 -18.31 -2.40
C LYS A 65 -5.50 -17.17 -3.38
N LEU A 66 -5.08 -15.95 -3.02
CA LEU A 66 -5.34 -14.76 -3.83
C LEU A 66 -4.20 -14.49 -4.79
N THR A 67 -4.56 -14.37 -6.07
CA THR A 67 -3.65 -13.96 -7.13
C THR A 67 -3.62 -12.43 -7.26
N LEU A 68 -2.65 -11.91 -8.04
CA LEU A 68 -2.65 -10.48 -8.41
C LEU A 68 -3.94 -10.09 -9.14
N VAL A 69 -4.52 -11.00 -9.93
CA VAL A 69 -5.77 -10.76 -10.64
C VAL A 69 -6.93 -10.59 -9.67
N ASP A 70 -7.01 -11.44 -8.64
CA ASP A 70 -8.03 -11.33 -7.60
C ASP A 70 -7.88 -10.03 -6.79
N CYS A 71 -6.64 -9.58 -6.58
CA CYS A 71 -6.36 -8.29 -5.95
C CYS A 71 -6.88 -7.11 -6.78
N LEU A 72 -6.55 -7.07 -8.08
CA LEU A 72 -7.02 -6.02 -8.99
C LEU A 72 -8.55 -6.03 -9.14
N ALA A 73 -9.16 -7.21 -9.21
CA ALA A 73 -10.62 -7.35 -9.24
C ALA A 73 -11.27 -6.90 -7.93
N GLY A 74 -10.63 -7.16 -6.79
CA GLY A 74 -11.17 -6.80 -5.47
C GLY A 74 -11.08 -5.32 -5.12
N VAL A 75 -10.13 -4.58 -5.72
CA VAL A 75 -10.07 -3.11 -5.57
C VAL A 75 -10.99 -2.39 -6.55
N HIS A 76 -11.44 -3.06 -7.61
CA HIS A 76 -12.36 -2.50 -8.58
C HIS A 76 -13.74 -2.24 -7.93
N GLY A 77 -14.26 -1.03 -8.10
CA GLY A 77 -15.54 -0.61 -7.49
C GLY A 77 -15.47 -0.34 -5.99
N MET A 78 -14.29 -0.39 -5.37
CA MET A 78 -14.08 -0.02 -3.97
C MET A 78 -14.40 1.47 -3.75
N PRO A 79 -14.92 1.87 -2.58
CA PRO A 79 -15.08 3.29 -2.25
C PRO A 79 -13.75 4.04 -2.39
N ARG A 80 -13.79 5.21 -3.06
CA ARG A 80 -12.61 6.03 -3.35
C ARG A 80 -11.71 6.26 -2.15
N GLU A 81 -12.28 6.58 -0.99
CA GLU A 81 -11.50 6.79 0.24
C GLU A 81 -10.66 5.57 0.62
N GLN A 82 -11.20 4.37 0.44
CA GLN A 82 -10.51 3.13 0.77
C GLN A 82 -9.45 2.78 -0.28
N ALA A 83 -9.76 3.00 -1.56
CA ALA A 83 -8.80 2.85 -2.65
C ALA A 83 -7.59 3.80 -2.49
N GLU A 84 -7.83 5.06 -2.13
CA GLU A 84 -6.79 6.05 -1.84
C GLU A 84 -5.90 5.62 -0.66
N LYS A 85 -6.48 5.05 0.40
CA LYS A 85 -5.71 4.51 1.53
C LYS A 85 -4.86 3.30 1.12
N ILE A 86 -5.39 2.37 0.33
CA ILE A 86 -4.60 1.22 -0.17
C ILE A 86 -3.46 1.73 -1.04
N MET A 87 -3.74 2.62 -2.00
CA MET A 87 -2.74 3.19 -2.90
C MET A 87 -1.63 3.90 -2.14
N THR A 88 -1.99 4.75 -1.18
CA THR A 88 -1.03 5.48 -0.33
C THR A 88 -0.11 4.52 0.43
N GLY A 89 -0.65 3.45 1.00
CA GLY A 89 0.14 2.45 1.72
C GLY A 89 1.07 1.66 0.81
N VAL A 90 0.61 1.31 -0.40
CA VAL A 90 1.42 0.63 -1.41
C VAL A 90 2.58 1.53 -1.87
N LEU A 91 2.32 2.80 -2.16
CA LEU A 91 3.36 3.77 -2.54
C LEU A 91 4.34 4.04 -1.39
N MET A 92 3.87 4.04 -0.14
CA MET A 92 4.73 4.20 1.04
C MET A 92 5.79 3.08 1.10
N ILE A 93 5.41 1.85 0.78
CA ILE A 93 6.34 0.71 0.73
C ILE A 93 7.40 0.92 -0.35
N ALA A 94 7.00 1.38 -1.54
CA ALA A 94 7.93 1.66 -2.64
C ALA A 94 8.89 2.82 -2.28
N PHE A 95 8.39 3.87 -1.63
CA PHE A 95 9.21 4.99 -1.20
C PHE A 95 10.10 4.73 0.02
N ALA A 96 10.08 3.52 0.60
CA ALA A 96 10.91 3.19 1.77
C ALA A 96 12.41 3.38 1.50
N ASP A 97 12.82 3.19 0.24
CA ASP A 97 14.20 3.34 -0.23
C ASP A 97 14.45 4.68 -0.96
N GLY A 98 13.45 5.59 -0.96
CA GLY A 98 13.56 6.93 -1.53
C GLY A 98 13.35 7.03 -3.05
N CYS A 99 13.37 5.91 -3.77
CA CYS A 99 13.05 5.83 -5.19
C CYS A 99 12.11 4.66 -5.51
N MET A 100 11.38 4.74 -6.63
CA MET A 100 10.58 3.64 -7.12
C MET A 100 11.26 2.96 -8.30
N GLU A 101 11.42 1.65 -8.23
CA GLU A 101 11.94 0.82 -9.30
C GLU A 101 10.91 0.64 -10.45
N PRO A 102 11.33 0.32 -11.68
CA PRO A 102 10.41 0.20 -12.82
C PRO A 102 9.25 -0.80 -12.61
N LEU A 103 9.48 -1.88 -11.84
CA LEU A 103 8.43 -2.86 -11.52
C LEU A 103 7.45 -2.33 -10.48
N GLU A 104 7.91 -1.53 -9.52
CA GLU A 104 7.06 -0.84 -8.54
C GLU A 104 6.16 0.20 -9.23
N VAL A 105 6.72 0.97 -10.16
CA VAL A 105 5.96 1.93 -10.98
C VAL A 105 4.87 1.22 -11.78
N ARG A 106 5.19 0.07 -12.40
CA ARG A 106 4.21 -0.74 -13.13
C ARG A 106 3.10 -1.25 -12.22
N TRP A 107 3.45 -1.77 -11.05
CA TRP A 107 2.46 -2.25 -10.07
C TRP A 107 1.54 -1.12 -9.60
N ALA A 108 2.11 0.03 -9.20
CA ALA A 108 1.35 1.21 -8.80
C ALA A 108 0.40 1.69 -9.91
N SER A 109 0.88 1.70 -11.16
CA SER A 109 0.07 2.12 -12.32
C SER A 109 -1.11 1.16 -12.58
N MET A 110 -0.87 -0.16 -12.51
CA MET A 110 -1.94 -1.15 -12.69
C MET A 110 -2.98 -1.05 -11.57
N LEU A 111 -2.53 -0.87 -10.33
CA LEU A 111 -3.41 -0.73 -9.18
C LEU A 111 -4.23 0.58 -9.25
N ALA A 112 -3.60 1.69 -9.65
CA ALA A 112 -4.29 2.98 -9.82
C ALA A 112 -5.37 2.90 -10.90
N SER A 113 -5.07 2.22 -12.00
CA SER A 113 -6.04 1.96 -13.07
C SER A 113 -7.20 1.09 -12.60
N ALA A 114 -6.94 0.05 -11.81
CA ALA A 114 -8.01 -0.83 -11.28
C ALA A 114 -8.93 -0.09 -10.29
N CYS A 115 -8.37 0.86 -9.54
CA CYS A 115 -9.09 1.75 -8.64
C CYS A 115 -9.77 2.95 -9.34
N GLU A 116 -9.70 3.06 -10.67
CA GLU A 116 -10.23 4.20 -11.44
C GLU A 116 -9.74 5.57 -10.94
N MET A 117 -8.48 5.62 -10.48
CA MET A 117 -7.90 6.86 -9.95
C MET A 117 -7.58 7.85 -11.05
N THR A 118 -7.87 9.12 -10.80
CA THR A 118 -7.40 10.21 -11.64
C THR A 118 -5.91 10.48 -11.37
N ASP A 119 -5.24 11.17 -12.29
CA ASP A 119 -3.85 11.62 -12.09
C ASP A 119 -3.72 12.47 -10.82
N GLU A 120 -4.70 13.33 -10.54
CA GLU A 120 -4.70 14.18 -9.35
C GLU A 120 -4.74 13.33 -8.06
N ASP A 121 -5.55 12.28 -8.04
CA ASP A 121 -5.66 11.38 -6.90
C ASP A 121 -4.38 10.58 -6.70
N PHE A 122 -3.80 10.10 -7.80
CA PHE A 122 -2.54 9.38 -7.76
C PHE A 122 -1.41 10.26 -7.22
N GLN A 123 -1.32 11.52 -7.67
CA GLN A 123 -0.33 12.48 -7.14
C GLN A 123 -0.55 12.79 -5.65
N ARG A 124 -1.80 12.91 -5.20
CA ARG A 124 -2.12 13.10 -3.78
C ARG A 124 -1.70 11.90 -2.93
N CYS A 125 -1.90 10.68 -3.44
CA CYS A 125 -1.42 9.46 -2.80
C CYS A 125 0.11 9.42 -2.76
N CYS A 126 0.80 9.82 -3.83
CA CYS A 126 2.27 9.91 -3.88
C CYS A 126 2.82 10.88 -2.83
N ALA A 127 2.22 12.07 -2.72
CA ALA A 127 2.64 13.07 -1.73
C ALA A 127 2.47 12.55 -0.29
N SER A 128 1.30 11.97 0.00
CA SER A 128 1.01 11.39 1.32
C SER A 128 1.95 10.22 1.65
N ALA A 129 2.20 9.35 0.68
CA ALA A 129 3.06 8.18 0.83
C ALA A 129 4.51 8.56 1.15
N ARG A 130 5.06 9.60 0.51
CA ARG A 130 6.41 10.10 0.81
C ARG A 130 6.54 10.64 2.23
N VAL A 131 5.54 11.40 2.68
CA VAL A 131 5.51 11.91 4.06
C VAL A 131 5.53 10.74 5.04
N ILE A 132 4.68 9.74 4.84
CA ILE A 132 4.61 8.58 5.73
C ILE A 132 5.92 7.77 5.68
N ALA A 133 6.46 7.52 4.49
CA ALA A 133 7.73 6.79 4.33
C ALA A 133 8.89 7.48 5.05
N SER A 134 8.97 8.82 4.98
CA SER A 134 10.00 9.60 5.69
C SER A 134 9.92 9.48 7.21
N MET A 135 8.74 9.25 7.78
CA MET A 135 8.56 9.00 9.22
C MET A 135 9.10 7.62 9.64
N PHE A 136 9.05 6.63 8.74
CA PHE A 136 9.59 5.29 8.99
C PHE A 136 11.10 5.19 8.69
N ASN A 137 11.63 6.07 7.84
CA ASN A 137 13.04 6.09 7.47
C ASN A 137 13.60 7.53 7.43
N PRO A 138 13.95 8.12 8.60
CA PRO A 138 14.37 9.53 8.70
C PRO A 138 15.73 9.82 8.04
N SER A 139 16.40 8.79 7.49
CA SER A 139 17.73 8.89 6.88
C SER A 139 17.70 9.23 5.39
N VAL A 140 16.53 9.18 4.75
CA VAL A 140 16.36 9.59 3.35
C VAL A 140 16.26 11.12 3.35
N PRO A 141 17.19 11.85 2.70
CA PRO A 141 17.13 13.30 2.68
C PRO A 141 15.79 13.72 2.10
N SER A 142 15.13 14.64 2.80
CA SER A 142 14.06 15.44 2.22
C SER A 142 14.58 15.97 0.88
N ILE A 143 13.73 16.01 -0.15
CA ILE A 143 14.07 16.70 -1.39
C ILE A 143 14.31 18.17 -0.99
N GLU A 144 15.57 18.52 -0.71
CA GLU A 144 15.99 19.89 -0.54
C GLU A 144 16.00 20.52 -1.93
N ASP A 145 15.39 21.71 -1.98
CA ASP A 145 15.29 22.58 -3.14
C ASP A 145 16.61 22.64 -3.92
N GLY A 146 16.49 22.73 -5.25
CA GLY A 146 17.61 22.85 -6.18
C GLY A 146 18.53 24.02 -5.88
N GLY A 147 19.52 23.78 -5.01
CA GLY A 147 20.69 24.62 -4.84
C GLY A 147 21.60 24.44 -6.05
N GLU A 148 21.59 25.45 -6.90
CA GLU A 148 22.49 25.60 -8.04
C GLU A 148 23.95 25.36 -7.63
N ALA A 149 24.66 24.70 -8.53
CA ALA A 149 26.10 24.57 -8.51
C ALA A 149 26.78 25.95 -8.34
N SER A 150 27.77 26.01 -7.45
CA SER A 150 28.87 26.96 -7.49
C SER A 150 30.11 26.32 -6.88
#